data_AF-A0A1S3L750-F1
#
_entry.id   AF-A0A1S3L750-F1
#
_cell.length_a   1.000
_cell.length_b   1.000
_cell.length_c   1.000
_cell.angle_alpha   90.00
_cell.angle_beta   90.00
_cell.angle_gamma   90.00
#
_symmetry.space_group_name_H-M   'P 1'
#
loop_
_entity.id
_entity.type
_entity.pdbx_description
1 polymer ?
#
loop_
_entity_poly.entity_id
_entity_poly.type
_entity_poly.pdbx_seq_one_letter_code
_entity_poly.pdbx_strand_id
1 'polypeptide(L)'
;MFSPDQENITTPASTKVPVKYGELIVLGYNCSLPNGDRGRRKSRFALCRRPKASGVKPSTVHVACTPQAAKAISNKDQHSISYTLSRAQTVVVEYTHDSNTDMFQIGRSTESPIDFVVTDTVPGSQQSHGGEGQTQSIQSTISRFACRIICQRSPPYTARIYAAGFDSSKNIFLGEKAAKWRTQDGQMDGLTTNGVLVMHPRHGFTQDSKPGVWREISVCGKVFTLRETRSAQQRGKMVESESQELVDGSLIDLCGATLLWRTAEGLSRTPTVKHLEALRQELNAGRPQCPVGFNTLAFPSLRRKEILDEKQPWAYLRCGHVHGYHGWGGQGREPEDEVVEVGRERECPMCRTRGPYVPLWLGCEAGFYLDAAPPTHAFSPCGHVCSEKTAAFWSQIPLPHGTHTFHAACPFCVQQLAGESGYLRLIFQGPLD
;
A
#
# COMPACT_ATOMS: atom_id res chain seq x y z
N MET A 1 -20.02 59.17 -30.44
CA MET A 1 -18.60 59.51 -30.72
C MET A 1 -17.80 59.11 -29.50
N PHE A 2 -16.93 58.11 -29.65
CA PHE A 2 -15.56 57.99 -29.13
C PHE A 2 -15.15 56.50 -29.16
N SER A 3 -14.03 56.26 -29.83
CA SER A 3 -13.53 55.01 -30.40
C SER A 3 -13.09 53.93 -29.40
N PRO A 4 -12.96 52.67 -29.86
CA PRO A 4 -12.13 51.66 -29.20
C PRO A 4 -10.71 51.69 -29.80
N ASP A 5 -9.69 51.90 -28.97
CA ASP A 5 -8.29 51.66 -29.35
C ASP A 5 -7.71 50.50 -28.53
N GLN A 6 -7.03 49.63 -29.26
CA GLN A 6 -6.18 48.54 -28.80
C GLN A 6 -4.95 49.07 -28.06
N GLU A 7 -4.49 48.30 -27.08
CA GLU A 7 -3.10 48.02 -26.66
C GLU A 7 -3.19 47.32 -25.28
N ASN A 8 -2.41 46.34 -24.87
CA ASN A 8 -1.30 45.61 -25.45
C ASN A 8 -1.17 44.26 -24.69
N ILE A 9 -0.45 43.34 -25.34
CA ILE A 9 -0.09 41.99 -24.91
C ILE A 9 0.62 41.95 -23.55
N THR A 10 0.20 41.08 -22.63
CA THR A 10 1.14 40.42 -21.69
C THR A 10 0.58 39.08 -21.17
N THR A 11 1.14 37.99 -21.72
CA THR A 11 1.29 36.63 -21.17
C THR A 11 0.38 36.14 -20.02
N PRO A 12 -0.39 35.04 -20.20
CA PRO A 12 -0.72 34.20 -19.06
C PRO A 12 0.48 33.30 -18.77
N ALA A 13 1.16 33.55 -17.65
CA ALA A 13 2.05 32.57 -17.03
C ALA A 13 1.22 31.31 -16.76
N SER A 14 1.31 30.31 -17.65
CA SER A 14 0.69 29.02 -17.47
C SER A 14 1.41 28.31 -16.32
N THR A 15 0.87 28.43 -15.11
CA THR A 15 1.17 27.55 -13.99
C THR A 15 0.63 26.15 -14.33
N LYS A 16 1.29 25.47 -15.27
CA LYS A 16 0.93 24.11 -15.68
C LYS A 16 1.06 23.21 -14.47
N VAL A 17 -0.08 22.68 -14.00
CA VAL A 17 -0.11 21.62 -13.00
C VAL A 17 0.85 20.52 -13.46
N PRO A 18 1.82 20.11 -12.61
CA PRO A 18 2.79 19.11 -13.01
C PRO A 18 2.09 17.80 -13.36
N VAL A 19 2.49 17.19 -14.48
CA VAL A 19 1.92 15.93 -14.97
C VAL A 19 2.09 14.86 -13.88
N LYS A 20 0.99 14.27 -13.43
CA LYS A 20 0.98 13.20 -12.43
C LYS A 20 1.05 11.85 -13.14
N TYR A 21 2.04 11.04 -12.79
CA TYR A 21 2.16 9.66 -13.27
C TYR A 21 1.20 8.72 -12.52
N GLY A 22 1.11 8.87 -11.20
CA GLY A 22 0.26 8.07 -10.33
C GLY A 22 0.53 8.31 -8.85
N GLU A 23 0.02 7.44 -8.00
CA GLU A 23 0.27 7.44 -6.55
C GLU A 23 0.62 6.05 -6.03
N LEU A 24 1.52 6.03 -5.04
CA LEU A 24 1.71 4.91 -4.14
C LEU A 24 0.91 5.16 -2.86
N ILE A 25 0.16 4.16 -2.40
CA ILE A 25 -0.64 4.22 -1.18
C ILE A 25 -0.21 3.05 -0.28
N VAL A 26 0.14 3.32 0.97
CA VAL A 26 0.53 2.29 1.93
C VAL A 26 -0.73 1.65 2.52
N LEU A 27 -0.83 0.32 2.46
CA LEU A 27 -1.91 -0.41 3.12
C LEU A 27 -1.76 -0.34 4.65
N GLY A 28 -2.88 -0.32 5.36
CA GLY A 28 -2.92 -0.51 6.82
C GLY A 28 -3.02 0.75 7.67
N TYR A 29 -3.12 1.92 7.05
CA TYR A 29 -3.12 3.20 7.76
C TYR A 29 -4.36 4.07 7.54
N ASN A 30 -5.31 3.64 6.69
CA ASN A 30 -6.57 4.34 6.43
C ASN A 30 -6.45 5.88 6.29
N CYS A 31 -5.63 6.36 5.35
CA CYS A 31 -5.28 7.77 5.06
C CYS A 31 -4.25 8.47 5.96
N SER A 32 -3.78 7.90 7.06
CA SER A 32 -2.77 8.58 7.89
C SER A 32 -1.90 7.60 8.66
N LEU A 33 -0.58 7.82 8.62
CA LEU A 33 0.32 7.11 9.52
C LEU A 33 -0.01 7.41 11.00
N PRO A 34 0.33 6.52 11.95
CA PRO A 34 0.02 6.70 13.37
C PRO A 34 0.59 8.00 13.95
N ASN A 35 1.79 8.42 13.52
CA ASN A 35 2.43 9.66 13.98
C ASN A 35 2.18 10.85 13.03
N GLY A 36 1.20 10.71 12.14
CA GLY A 36 0.90 11.62 11.05
C GLY A 36 1.90 11.55 9.89
N ASP A 37 1.48 12.09 8.75
CA ASP A 37 2.31 12.21 7.56
C ASP A 37 3.29 13.38 7.71
N ARG A 38 4.61 13.11 7.65
CA ARG A 38 5.66 14.10 7.84
C ARG A 38 6.78 13.97 6.81
N GLY A 39 7.09 15.06 6.11
CA GLY A 39 8.20 15.10 5.15
C GLY A 39 8.02 14.06 4.05
N ARG A 40 8.95 13.10 3.92
CA ARG A 40 8.89 11.98 2.96
C ARG A 40 8.22 10.72 3.51
N ARG A 41 7.90 10.70 4.81
CA ARG A 41 7.21 9.59 5.47
C ARG A 41 5.71 9.89 5.48
N LYS A 42 4.97 9.27 4.57
CA LYS A 42 3.53 9.54 4.38
C LYS A 42 2.77 8.23 4.15
N SER A 43 1.47 8.25 4.34
CA SER A 43 0.57 7.17 3.94
C SER A 43 0.39 7.10 2.41
N ARG A 44 0.67 8.21 1.72
CA ARG A 44 0.52 8.35 0.27
C ARG A 44 1.63 9.19 -0.36
N PHE A 45 2.05 8.80 -1.55
CA PHE A 45 3.10 9.50 -2.31
C PHE A 45 2.73 9.64 -3.78
N ALA A 46 2.58 10.87 -4.24
CA ALA A 46 2.31 11.18 -5.65
C ALA A 46 3.60 11.28 -6.46
N LEU A 47 3.67 10.53 -7.55
CA LEU A 47 4.76 10.58 -8.51
C LEU A 47 4.36 11.55 -9.62
N CYS A 48 5.04 12.68 -9.70
CA CYS A 48 4.81 13.71 -10.72
C CYS A 48 6.06 13.92 -11.56
N ARG A 49 5.88 14.28 -12.83
CA ARG A 49 6.97 14.62 -13.74
C ARG A 49 7.88 15.66 -13.11
N ARG A 50 9.16 15.31 -12.99
CA ARG A 50 10.15 16.20 -12.39
C ARG A 50 10.46 17.36 -13.35
N PRO A 51 10.90 18.53 -12.83
CA PRO A 51 11.34 19.63 -13.68
C PRO A 51 12.46 19.22 -14.64
N LYS A 52 13.44 18.45 -14.14
CA LYS A 52 14.51 17.83 -14.93
C LYS A 52 14.39 16.33 -14.89
N ALA A 53 14.69 15.67 -16.00
CA ALA A 53 14.75 14.22 -16.08
C ALA A 53 15.72 13.68 -15.01
N SER A 54 15.37 12.56 -14.42
CA SER A 54 16.16 11.93 -13.33
C SER A 54 16.40 10.45 -13.56
N GLY A 55 15.90 9.92 -14.67
CA GLY A 55 16.06 8.53 -15.05
C GLY A 55 17.49 8.17 -15.38
N VAL A 56 17.74 6.86 -15.34
CA VAL A 56 19.02 6.25 -15.68
C VAL A 56 18.81 4.98 -16.48
N LYS A 57 19.78 4.64 -17.33
CA LYS A 57 19.77 3.43 -18.16
C LYS A 57 21.13 2.73 -18.14
N PRO A 58 21.19 1.39 -18.29
CA PRO A 58 22.45 0.66 -18.35
C PRO A 58 23.39 1.21 -19.43
N SER A 59 24.68 1.18 -19.15
CA SER A 59 25.76 1.69 -19.98
C SER A 59 26.92 0.68 -19.98
N THR A 60 28.15 1.14 -19.80
CA THR A 60 29.38 0.35 -19.78
C THR A 60 29.38 -0.73 -18.71
N VAL A 61 29.99 -1.87 -19.01
CA VAL A 61 30.21 -2.98 -18.07
C VAL A 61 31.71 -3.11 -17.81
N HIS A 62 32.09 -3.13 -16.53
CA HIS A 62 33.46 -3.33 -16.07
C HIS A 62 33.57 -4.63 -15.28
N VAL A 63 34.72 -5.31 -15.43
CA VAL A 63 35.07 -6.47 -14.61
C VAL A 63 36.25 -6.09 -13.74
N ALA A 64 36.09 -6.21 -12.43
CA ALA A 64 37.10 -5.89 -11.43
C ALA A 64 37.51 -7.14 -10.66
N CYS A 65 38.81 -7.27 -10.37
CA CYS A 65 39.36 -8.42 -9.63
C CYS A 65 39.02 -8.40 -8.13
N THR A 66 38.55 -7.28 -7.57
CA THR A 66 38.10 -7.21 -6.17
C THR A 66 36.98 -6.19 -5.99
N PRO A 67 36.14 -6.31 -4.93
CA PRO A 67 35.17 -5.28 -4.58
C PRO A 67 35.80 -3.90 -4.29
N GLN A 68 37.03 -3.87 -3.77
CA GLN A 68 37.78 -2.64 -3.53
C GLN A 68 38.21 -1.99 -4.85
N ALA A 69 38.68 -2.77 -5.82
CA ALA A 69 38.98 -2.28 -7.16
C ALA A 69 37.71 -1.81 -7.90
N ALA A 70 36.58 -2.49 -7.72
CA ALA A 70 35.28 -2.06 -8.25
C ALA A 70 34.88 -0.67 -7.74
N LYS A 71 35.11 -0.37 -6.45
CA LYS A 71 34.88 0.98 -5.89
C LYS A 71 35.78 2.04 -6.51
N ALA A 72 36.98 1.69 -6.94
CA ALA A 72 37.90 2.61 -7.60
C ALA A 72 37.53 2.87 -9.08
N ILE A 73 36.84 1.92 -9.71
CA ILE A 73 36.36 2.03 -11.10
C ILE A 73 35.05 2.84 -11.19
N SER A 74 34.22 2.79 -10.14
CA SER A 74 32.93 3.52 -10.13
C SER A 74 33.14 5.03 -10.20
N ASN A 75 32.65 5.66 -11.28
CA ASN A 75 32.58 7.11 -11.36
C ASN A 75 31.58 7.64 -10.32
N LYS A 76 32.03 8.53 -9.41
CA LYS A 76 31.19 9.13 -8.35
C LYS A 76 30.02 9.94 -8.90
N ASP A 77 30.12 10.40 -10.14
CA ASP A 77 29.07 11.20 -10.77
C ASP A 77 27.98 10.35 -11.42
N GLN A 78 28.24 9.07 -11.68
CA GLN A 78 27.32 8.15 -12.33
C GLN A 78 26.70 7.15 -11.35
N HIS A 79 25.58 6.56 -11.76
CA HIS A 79 24.97 5.47 -11.01
C HIS A 79 25.64 4.14 -11.41
N SER A 80 25.65 3.16 -10.52
CA SER A 80 26.21 1.84 -10.83
C SER A 80 25.52 0.69 -10.09
N ILE A 81 25.64 -0.52 -10.63
CA ILE A 81 25.22 -1.75 -9.97
C ILE A 81 26.41 -2.68 -9.89
N SER A 82 26.77 -3.06 -8.66
CA SER A 82 27.90 -3.92 -8.35
C SER A 82 27.43 -5.34 -8.04
N TYR A 83 27.82 -6.29 -8.90
CA TYR A 83 27.55 -7.72 -8.77
C TYR A 83 28.80 -8.46 -8.28
N THR A 84 28.89 -8.74 -6.99
CA THR A 84 30.05 -9.45 -6.41
C THR A 84 29.89 -10.96 -6.56
N LEU A 85 30.45 -11.52 -7.64
CA LEU A 85 30.37 -12.95 -7.95
C LEU A 85 31.21 -13.80 -6.98
N SER A 86 32.38 -13.31 -6.60
CA SER A 86 33.26 -13.92 -5.62
C SER A 86 34.18 -12.85 -4.99
N ARG A 87 35.00 -13.25 -4.01
CA ARG A 87 36.05 -12.39 -3.44
C ARG A 87 37.05 -11.86 -4.48
N ALA A 88 37.18 -12.56 -5.61
CA ALA A 88 38.13 -12.25 -6.68
C ALA A 88 37.46 -11.71 -7.96
N GLN A 89 36.13 -11.51 -7.97
CA GLN A 89 35.44 -11.03 -9.16
C GLN A 89 34.18 -10.22 -8.82
N THR A 90 34.16 -8.97 -9.24
CA THR A 90 32.98 -8.10 -9.21
C THR A 90 32.73 -7.54 -10.59
N VAL A 91 31.49 -7.64 -11.08
CA VAL A 91 31.06 -6.98 -12.32
C VAL A 91 30.34 -5.69 -11.92
N VAL A 92 30.76 -4.57 -12.48
CA VAL A 92 30.13 -3.26 -12.26
C VAL A 92 29.46 -2.82 -13.55
N VAL A 93 28.16 -2.56 -13.50
CA VAL A 93 27.40 -2.00 -14.63
C VAL A 93 27.15 -0.53 -14.33
N GLU A 94 27.69 0.35 -15.15
CA GLU A 94 27.43 1.79 -15.07
C GLU A 94 26.04 2.13 -15.61
N TYR A 95 25.45 3.18 -15.07
CA TYR A 95 24.14 3.70 -15.46
C TYR A 95 24.29 5.18 -15.78
N THR A 96 24.01 5.51 -17.04
CA THR A 96 24.06 6.88 -17.55
C THR A 96 22.68 7.54 -17.48
N HIS A 97 22.66 8.86 -17.62
CA HIS A 97 21.43 9.64 -17.61
C HIS A 97 20.48 9.24 -18.76
N ASP A 98 19.19 9.11 -18.44
CA ASP A 98 18.12 8.97 -19.41
C ASP A 98 17.20 10.20 -19.36
N SER A 99 17.22 10.97 -20.44
CA SER A 99 16.43 12.20 -20.59
C SER A 99 14.93 11.94 -20.75
N ASN A 100 14.53 10.69 -21.03
CA ASN A 100 13.14 10.31 -21.31
C ASN A 100 12.39 9.78 -20.09
N THR A 101 13.06 9.61 -18.95
CA THR A 101 12.44 9.00 -17.77
C THR A 101 12.71 9.79 -16.49
N ASP A 102 11.83 9.58 -15.51
CA ASP A 102 12.03 10.00 -14.13
C ASP A 102 12.15 8.77 -13.24
N MET A 103 13.08 8.80 -12.29
CA MET A 103 13.25 7.75 -11.29
C MET A 103 12.75 8.23 -9.92
N PHE A 104 12.05 7.34 -9.21
CA PHE A 104 11.62 7.52 -7.83
C PHE A 104 12.07 6.33 -7.01
N GLN A 105 12.70 6.55 -5.85
CA GLN A 105 13.17 5.46 -4.99
C GLN A 105 12.36 5.35 -3.71
N ILE A 106 12.05 4.10 -3.35
CA ILE A 106 11.25 3.77 -2.18
C ILE A 106 12.10 2.90 -1.27
N GLY A 107 12.04 3.14 0.04
CA GLY A 107 12.75 2.33 1.02
C GLY A 107 12.60 2.87 2.43
N ARG A 108 13.19 2.18 3.41
CA ARG A 108 13.13 2.63 4.81
C ARG A 108 14.16 3.69 5.20
N SER A 109 15.19 3.90 4.36
CA SER A 109 16.22 4.89 4.67
C SER A 109 15.65 6.30 4.58
N THR A 110 16.10 7.17 5.48
CA THR A 110 15.82 8.62 5.42
C THR A 110 16.90 9.38 4.66
N GLU A 111 17.85 8.69 4.03
CA GLU A 111 18.86 9.33 3.19
C GLU A 111 18.24 10.04 1.98
N SER A 112 18.96 11.01 1.42
CA SER A 112 18.47 11.83 0.31
C SER A 112 18.06 11.08 -0.96
N PRO A 113 18.62 9.91 -1.34
CA PRO A 113 18.19 9.21 -2.55
C PRO A 113 16.78 8.62 -2.47
N ILE A 114 16.17 8.53 -1.28
CA ILE A 114 14.81 8.00 -1.11
C ILE A 114 13.79 9.12 -1.30
N ASP A 115 12.84 8.94 -2.21
CA ASP A 115 11.73 9.87 -2.40
C ASP A 115 10.58 9.57 -1.45
N PHE A 116 10.31 8.28 -1.21
CA PHE A 116 9.22 7.83 -0.35
C PHE A 116 9.72 6.89 0.75
N VAL A 117 9.63 7.35 1.99
CA VAL A 117 10.10 6.62 3.16
C VAL A 117 8.98 5.73 3.70
N VAL A 118 9.19 4.41 3.67
CA VAL A 118 8.23 3.40 4.13
C VAL A 118 8.80 2.65 5.34
N THR A 119 7.96 2.44 6.34
CA THR A 119 8.28 1.64 7.55
C THR A 119 7.38 0.42 7.61
N ASP A 120 7.79 -0.63 8.33
CA ASP A 120 7.01 -1.85 8.51
C ASP A 120 5.60 -1.50 8.99
N THR A 121 4.60 -2.15 8.39
CA THR A 121 3.19 -1.95 8.73
C THR A 121 2.88 -2.67 10.03
N VAL A 122 2.36 -1.92 11.01
CA VAL A 122 1.88 -2.47 12.27
C VAL A 122 0.40 -2.85 12.09
N PRO A 123 0.01 -4.14 12.28
CA PRO A 123 -1.39 -4.56 12.15
C PRO A 123 -2.32 -3.84 13.13
N GLY A 124 -3.57 -3.62 12.72
CA GLY A 124 -4.57 -2.85 13.47
C GLY A 124 -4.78 -3.26 14.94
N SER A 125 -4.66 -4.54 15.30
CA SER A 125 -4.79 -5.00 16.70
C SER A 125 -3.72 -4.44 17.65
N GLN A 126 -2.56 -4.06 17.11
CA GLN A 126 -1.45 -3.48 17.88
C GLN A 126 -1.44 -1.94 17.83
N GLN A 127 -2.26 -1.32 16.97
CA GLN A 127 -2.38 0.15 16.90
C GLN A 127 -3.29 0.73 18.00
N SER A 128 -4.15 -0.08 18.61
CA SER A 128 -5.17 0.34 19.60
C SER A 128 -4.65 0.45 21.05
N HIS A 129 -3.40 0.07 21.32
CA HIS A 129 -2.79 0.28 22.63
C HIS A 129 -1.83 1.46 22.55
N GLY A 130 -2.30 2.65 22.96
CA GLY A 130 -1.50 3.85 23.20
C GLY A 130 -0.53 3.72 24.38
N GLY A 131 0.05 2.54 24.59
CA GLY A 131 1.09 2.30 25.59
C GLY A 131 2.47 2.56 24.99
N GLU A 132 3.09 3.66 25.40
CA GLU A 132 4.55 3.77 25.39
C GLU A 132 5.11 2.58 26.19
N GLY A 133 5.53 1.52 25.50
CA GLY A 133 6.20 0.40 26.17
C GLY A 133 5.73 -0.98 25.74
N GLN A 134 5.89 -1.31 24.46
CA GLN A 134 6.30 -2.66 24.02
C GLN A 134 6.71 -2.68 22.54
N THR A 135 7.48 -1.69 22.10
CA THR A 135 8.36 -1.88 20.94
C THR A 135 9.51 -2.78 21.39
N GLN A 136 9.28 -4.10 21.48
CA GLN A 136 10.37 -5.02 21.14
C GLN A 136 10.89 -4.53 19.80
N SER A 137 12.19 -4.29 19.69
CA SER A 137 12.83 -3.76 18.50
C SER A 137 12.65 -4.76 17.36
N ILE A 138 11.50 -4.73 16.70
CA ILE A 138 11.24 -5.53 15.50
C ILE A 138 12.21 -4.97 14.48
N GLN A 139 13.23 -5.76 14.18
CA GLN A 139 14.20 -5.41 13.16
C GLN A 139 13.44 -5.32 11.83
N SER A 140 13.36 -4.12 11.29
CA SER A 140 12.69 -3.84 10.02
C SER A 140 13.20 -4.77 8.92
N THR A 141 12.27 -5.41 8.21
CA THR A 141 12.58 -6.32 7.11
C THR A 141 12.62 -5.61 5.74
N ILE A 142 12.17 -4.35 5.72
CA ILE A 142 12.20 -3.49 4.54
C ILE A 142 13.65 -3.08 4.24
N SER A 143 14.02 -3.16 2.97
CA SER A 143 15.34 -2.71 2.52
C SER A 143 15.50 -1.18 2.64
N ARG A 144 16.71 -0.72 2.97
CA ARG A 144 17.04 0.72 3.04
C ARG A 144 16.71 1.45 1.73
N PHE A 145 17.05 0.82 0.62
CA PHE A 145 16.75 1.24 -0.75
C PHE A 145 16.06 0.06 -1.45
N ALA A 146 14.74 -0.01 -1.33
CA ALA A 146 13.98 -1.23 -1.61
C ALA A 146 13.67 -1.42 -3.09
N CYS A 147 13.17 -0.39 -3.76
CA CYS A 147 12.85 -0.44 -5.17
C CYS A 147 12.96 0.93 -5.85
N ARG A 148 12.96 0.90 -7.19
CA ARG A 148 12.85 2.06 -8.06
C ARG A 148 11.57 1.95 -8.88
N ILE A 149 10.86 3.05 -9.05
CA ILE A 149 9.83 3.21 -10.07
C ILE A 149 10.35 4.20 -11.11
N ILE A 150 10.40 3.76 -12.36
CA ILE A 150 10.84 4.56 -13.50
C ILE A 150 9.62 4.88 -14.35
N CYS A 151 9.31 6.17 -14.49
CA CYS A 151 8.19 6.65 -15.28
C CYS A 151 8.68 7.28 -16.59
N GLN A 152 8.03 6.96 -17.70
CA GLN A 152 8.26 7.66 -18.97
C GLN A 152 7.75 9.11 -18.88
N ARG A 153 8.55 10.06 -19.38
CA ARG A 153 8.21 11.50 -19.37
C ARG A 153 7.27 11.90 -20.50
N SER A 154 7.07 11.02 -21.48
CA SER A 154 6.14 11.17 -22.60
C SER A 154 4.94 10.24 -22.42
N PRO A 155 3.76 10.58 -23.00
CA PRO A 155 2.64 9.66 -23.09
C PRO A 155 3.05 8.28 -23.64
N PRO A 156 2.47 7.17 -23.15
CA PRO A 156 1.39 7.09 -22.15
C PRO A 156 1.86 7.20 -20.69
N TYR A 157 3.09 7.65 -20.45
CA TYR A 157 3.68 7.83 -19.12
C TYR A 157 3.84 6.55 -18.30
N THR A 158 4.11 5.45 -19.01
CA THR A 158 4.29 4.12 -18.43
C THR A 158 5.22 4.11 -17.22
N ALA A 159 4.77 3.49 -16.13
CA ALA A 159 5.55 3.28 -14.91
C ALA A 159 6.07 1.84 -14.85
N ARG A 160 7.36 1.67 -14.56
CA ARG A 160 8.02 0.35 -14.46
C ARG A 160 8.74 0.21 -13.13
N ILE A 161 8.63 -0.94 -12.50
CA ILE A 161 9.28 -1.22 -11.21
C ILE A 161 10.55 -2.05 -11.38
N TYR A 162 11.54 -1.76 -10.56
CA TYR A 162 12.81 -2.48 -10.49
C TYR A 162 13.18 -2.72 -9.02
N ALA A 163 13.70 -3.90 -8.70
CA ALA A 163 14.19 -4.15 -7.35
C ALA A 163 15.47 -3.36 -7.06
N ALA A 164 15.69 -3.11 -5.77
CA ALA A 164 16.73 -2.24 -5.21
C ALA A 164 16.60 -0.76 -5.61
N GLY A 165 17.21 0.10 -4.79
CA GLY A 165 17.48 1.49 -5.11
C GLY A 165 18.96 1.81 -4.91
N PHE A 166 19.44 2.82 -5.62
CA PHE A 166 20.78 3.36 -5.48
C PHE A 166 20.93 4.05 -4.13
N ASP A 167 22.04 3.76 -3.45
CA ASP A 167 22.39 4.37 -2.18
C ASP A 167 22.94 5.80 -2.35
N SER A 168 23.39 6.41 -1.24
CA SER A 168 23.99 7.76 -1.28
C SER A 168 25.31 7.82 -2.07
N SER A 169 25.91 6.68 -2.37
CA SER A 169 27.06 6.57 -3.30
C SER A 169 26.63 6.29 -4.74
N LYS A 170 25.32 6.42 -5.04
CA LYS A 170 24.70 6.12 -6.34
C LYS A 170 24.88 4.67 -6.79
N ASN A 171 25.08 3.73 -5.85
CA ASN A 171 25.35 2.34 -6.16
C ASN A 171 24.27 1.39 -5.63
N ILE A 172 23.98 0.33 -6.38
CA ILE A 172 23.26 -0.86 -5.88
C ILE A 172 24.29 -1.96 -5.66
N PHE A 173 24.37 -2.48 -4.44
CA PHE A 173 25.29 -3.56 -4.11
C PHE A 173 24.58 -4.91 -3.97
N LEU A 174 24.95 -5.87 -4.82
CA LEU A 174 24.53 -7.26 -4.74
C LEU A 174 25.72 -8.12 -4.30
N GLY A 175 25.79 -8.34 -2.98
CA GLY A 175 26.86 -9.13 -2.36
C GLY A 175 26.80 -10.62 -2.70
N GLU A 176 27.77 -11.38 -2.18
CA GLU A 176 27.96 -12.81 -2.50
C GLU A 176 26.68 -13.65 -2.31
N LYS A 177 25.91 -13.37 -1.24
CA LYS A 177 24.63 -14.03 -0.90
C LYS A 177 23.39 -13.52 -1.65
N ALA A 178 23.54 -12.72 -2.70
CA ALA A 178 22.42 -12.35 -3.56
C ALA A 178 22.32 -13.33 -4.75
N ALA A 179 21.13 -13.72 -5.16
CA ALA A 179 20.96 -14.46 -6.41
C ALA A 179 21.36 -13.55 -7.58
N LYS A 180 22.31 -13.97 -8.42
CA LYS A 180 22.79 -13.20 -9.58
C LYS A 180 23.31 -14.12 -10.65
N TRP A 181 23.13 -13.72 -11.91
CA TRP A 181 23.45 -14.54 -13.06
C TRP A 181 23.81 -13.66 -14.25
N ARG A 182 24.52 -14.26 -15.22
CA ARG A 182 24.60 -13.70 -16.57
C ARG A 182 23.36 -14.10 -17.35
N THR A 183 22.75 -13.14 -18.03
CA THR A 183 21.63 -13.37 -18.94
C THR A 183 22.14 -13.89 -20.29
N GLN A 184 21.22 -14.37 -21.14
CA GLN A 184 21.58 -14.95 -22.45
C GLN A 184 22.24 -13.94 -23.39
N ASP A 185 21.90 -12.66 -23.27
CA ASP A 185 22.49 -11.51 -23.96
C ASP A 185 23.82 -11.03 -23.33
N GLY A 186 24.36 -11.76 -22.36
CA GLY A 186 25.65 -11.49 -21.72
C GLY A 186 25.63 -10.39 -20.65
N GLN A 187 24.47 -9.77 -20.39
CA GLN A 187 24.26 -8.80 -19.32
C GLN A 187 24.22 -9.47 -17.93
N MET A 188 24.29 -8.67 -16.88
CA MET A 188 24.12 -9.13 -15.50
C MET A 188 22.72 -8.79 -14.99
N ASP A 189 22.16 -9.68 -14.18
CA ASP A 189 20.95 -9.42 -13.40
C ASP A 189 21.05 -10.13 -12.04
N GLY A 190 20.16 -9.77 -11.12
CA GLY A 190 20.08 -10.38 -9.81
C GLY A 190 18.82 -10.00 -9.03
N LEU A 191 18.66 -10.67 -7.90
CA LEU A 191 17.57 -10.43 -6.95
C LEU A 191 18.15 -9.87 -5.65
N THR A 192 17.41 -8.96 -5.02
CA THR A 192 17.73 -8.49 -3.67
C THR A 192 17.52 -9.61 -2.65
N THR A 193 18.11 -9.51 -1.46
CA THR A 193 18.04 -10.58 -0.45
C THR A 193 16.60 -11.01 -0.18
N ASN A 194 15.70 -10.08 0.16
CA ASN A 194 14.31 -10.38 0.52
C ASN A 194 13.33 -10.31 -0.68
N GLY A 195 13.77 -9.83 -1.83
CA GLY A 195 12.93 -9.67 -3.02
C GLY A 195 11.93 -8.52 -2.93
N VAL A 196 11.57 -7.98 -4.09
CA VAL A 196 10.44 -7.07 -4.27
C VAL A 196 9.38 -7.84 -5.02
N LEU A 197 8.19 -7.99 -4.42
CA LEU A 197 7.11 -8.76 -5.03
C LEU A 197 6.08 -7.83 -5.63
N VAL A 198 5.49 -8.22 -6.76
CA VAL A 198 4.43 -7.47 -7.43
C VAL A 198 3.29 -8.41 -7.80
N MET A 199 2.06 -7.94 -7.64
CA MET A 199 0.86 -8.62 -8.11
C MET A 199 0.00 -7.64 -8.90
N HIS A 200 -0.32 -7.99 -10.13
CA HIS A 200 -1.24 -7.23 -10.97
C HIS A 200 -2.65 -7.82 -10.87
N PRO A 201 -3.69 -7.03 -10.55
CA PRO A 201 -5.06 -7.53 -10.58
C PRO A 201 -5.46 -7.90 -12.01
N ARG A 202 -6.20 -9.00 -12.17
CA ARG A 202 -6.77 -9.39 -13.45
C ARG A 202 -8.03 -8.54 -13.71
N HIS A 203 -8.24 -8.17 -14.97
CA HIS A 203 -9.33 -7.28 -15.41
C HIS A 203 -9.23 -5.84 -14.88
N GLY A 204 -8.01 -5.39 -14.57
CA GLY A 204 -7.74 -4.04 -14.04
C GLY A 204 -8.16 -3.89 -12.58
N PHE A 205 -8.27 -2.64 -12.11
CA PHE A 205 -8.76 -2.30 -10.77
C PHE A 205 -10.14 -1.66 -10.86
N THR A 206 -11.12 -2.51 -11.14
CA THR A 206 -12.53 -2.19 -11.37
C THR A 206 -13.44 -3.12 -10.56
N GLN A 207 -14.74 -2.95 -10.69
CA GLN A 207 -15.74 -3.81 -10.05
C GLN A 207 -15.62 -5.30 -10.39
N ASP A 208 -14.98 -5.65 -11.51
CA ASP A 208 -14.82 -7.03 -11.98
C ASP A 208 -13.41 -7.59 -11.71
N SER A 209 -12.62 -6.87 -10.89
CA SER A 209 -11.25 -7.24 -10.54
C SER A 209 -11.17 -8.63 -9.93
N LYS A 210 -10.15 -9.39 -10.33
CA LYS A 210 -9.80 -10.65 -9.68
C LYS A 210 -8.35 -10.62 -9.18
N PRO A 211 -8.01 -11.35 -8.10
CA PRO A 211 -6.63 -11.45 -7.62
C PRO A 211 -5.66 -11.89 -8.71
N GLY A 212 -4.47 -11.30 -8.71
CA GLY A 212 -3.38 -11.72 -9.58
C GLY A 212 -2.56 -12.87 -9.01
N VAL A 213 -1.38 -13.07 -9.56
CA VAL A 213 -0.33 -13.94 -9.02
C VAL A 213 0.83 -13.07 -8.60
N TRP A 214 1.39 -13.33 -7.41
CA TRP A 214 2.61 -12.66 -6.98
C TRP A 214 3.82 -13.12 -7.78
N ARG A 215 4.60 -12.14 -8.23
CA ARG A 215 5.87 -12.31 -8.95
C ARG A 215 6.98 -11.60 -8.22
N GLU A 216 8.19 -12.08 -8.40
CA GLU A 216 9.39 -11.39 -7.95
C GLU A 216 10.00 -10.58 -9.09
N ILE A 217 10.35 -9.32 -8.82
CA ILE A 217 10.98 -8.43 -9.78
C ILE A 217 12.49 -8.38 -9.54
N SER A 218 13.28 -8.51 -10.61
CA SER A 218 14.73 -8.40 -10.53
C SER A 218 15.24 -6.96 -10.53
N VAL A 219 16.53 -6.80 -10.27
CA VAL A 219 17.21 -5.50 -10.27
C VAL A 219 17.21 -4.87 -11.67
N CYS A 220 17.22 -5.68 -12.73
CA CYS A 220 17.06 -5.22 -14.12
C CYS A 220 15.61 -5.28 -14.63
N GLY A 221 14.62 -5.57 -13.77
CA GLY A 221 13.20 -5.51 -14.11
C GLY A 221 12.67 -6.71 -14.89
N LYS A 222 13.29 -7.88 -14.74
CA LYS A 222 12.75 -9.16 -15.24
C LYS A 222 11.81 -9.76 -14.20
N VAL A 223 10.83 -10.53 -14.68
CA VAL A 223 9.76 -11.11 -13.85
C VAL A 223 10.03 -12.59 -13.60
N PHE A 224 9.92 -12.99 -12.34
CA PHE A 224 10.13 -14.37 -11.88
C PHE A 224 8.93 -14.87 -11.08
N THR A 225 8.71 -16.18 -11.09
CA THR A 225 7.88 -16.83 -10.06
C THR A 225 8.49 -16.57 -8.68
N LEU A 226 7.69 -16.74 -7.64
CA LEU A 226 8.21 -16.72 -6.27
C LEU A 226 9.30 -17.79 -6.08
N ARG A 227 10.22 -17.48 -5.17
CA ARG A 227 11.13 -18.48 -4.60
C ARG A 227 10.35 -19.46 -3.73
N GLU A 228 10.96 -20.58 -3.38
CA GLU A 228 10.37 -21.56 -2.46
C GLU A 228 10.04 -20.93 -1.09
N THR A 229 10.97 -20.15 -0.55
CA THR A 229 10.76 -19.31 0.62
C THR A 229 11.31 -17.91 0.38
N ARG A 230 10.70 -16.89 1.00
CA ARG A 230 11.22 -15.52 1.00
C ARG A 230 12.67 -15.56 1.48
N SER A 231 13.54 -14.85 0.76
CA SER A 231 14.97 -14.78 1.04
C SER A 231 15.80 -16.03 0.73
N ALA A 232 15.21 -17.09 0.15
CA ALA A 232 15.97 -18.22 -0.38
C ALA A 232 16.96 -17.79 -1.47
N GLN A 233 18.11 -18.44 -1.56
CA GLN A 233 19.13 -18.11 -2.57
C GLN A 233 18.72 -18.52 -3.99
N GLN A 234 17.86 -19.53 -4.09
CA GLN A 234 17.40 -20.03 -5.37
C GLN A 234 16.32 -19.10 -5.93
N ARG A 235 16.59 -18.54 -7.12
CA ARG A 235 15.59 -17.76 -7.87
C ARG A 235 14.45 -18.65 -8.35
N GLY A 236 13.26 -18.05 -8.51
CA GLY A 236 12.15 -18.67 -9.23
C GLY A 236 12.42 -18.85 -10.73
N LYS A 237 11.42 -19.35 -11.45
CA LYS A 237 11.46 -19.48 -12.92
C LYS A 237 11.15 -18.14 -13.56
N MET A 238 11.87 -17.78 -14.63
CA MET A 238 11.59 -16.56 -15.39
C MET A 238 10.23 -16.70 -16.09
N VAL A 239 9.45 -15.61 -16.10
CA VAL A 239 8.12 -15.56 -16.73
C VAL A 239 8.18 -14.53 -17.86
N GLU A 240 8.51 -15.00 -19.07
CA GLU A 240 8.75 -14.12 -20.24
C GLU A 240 7.48 -13.44 -20.76
N SER A 241 6.31 -14.02 -20.50
CA SER A 241 5.01 -13.50 -20.90
C SER A 241 4.53 -12.31 -20.05
N GLU A 242 5.20 -12.02 -18.94
CA GLU A 242 4.84 -10.94 -18.01
C GLU A 242 5.91 -9.85 -18.01
N SER A 243 5.53 -8.63 -17.60
CA SER A 243 6.44 -7.49 -17.56
C SER A 243 6.39 -6.77 -16.21
N GLN A 244 7.39 -5.94 -15.96
CA GLN A 244 7.51 -5.10 -14.77
C GLN A 244 6.71 -3.79 -14.85
N GLU A 245 5.82 -3.67 -15.84
CA GLU A 245 4.96 -2.50 -16.01
C GLU A 245 3.87 -2.46 -14.95
N LEU A 246 3.78 -1.35 -14.22
CA LEU A 246 2.78 -1.16 -13.18
C LEU A 246 1.45 -0.71 -13.80
N VAL A 247 0.49 -1.64 -13.83
CA VAL A 247 -0.91 -1.36 -14.19
C VAL A 247 -1.70 -0.83 -13.01
N ASP A 248 -2.81 -0.15 -13.27
CA ASP A 248 -3.69 0.36 -12.21
C ASP A 248 -4.10 -0.75 -11.22
N GLY A 249 -3.89 -0.50 -9.94
CA GLY A 249 -4.18 -1.47 -8.88
C GLY A 249 -3.07 -2.48 -8.58
N SER A 250 -1.89 -2.34 -9.19
CA SER A 250 -0.76 -3.22 -8.88
C SER A 250 -0.38 -3.13 -7.39
N LEU A 251 -0.22 -4.27 -6.74
CA LEU A 251 0.32 -4.36 -5.38
C LEU A 251 1.82 -4.58 -5.43
N ILE A 252 2.55 -3.93 -4.53
CA ILE A 252 4.01 -4.01 -4.40
C ILE A 252 4.33 -4.36 -2.96
N ASP A 253 4.93 -5.51 -2.71
CA ASP A 253 5.37 -5.91 -1.39
C ASP A 253 6.88 -5.70 -1.21
N LEU A 254 7.24 -4.94 -0.17
CA LEU A 254 8.61 -4.55 0.16
C LEU A 254 9.18 -5.32 1.36
N CYS A 255 8.59 -6.47 1.70
CA CYS A 255 8.97 -7.30 2.85
C CYS A 255 8.80 -6.52 4.15
N GLY A 256 7.56 -6.29 4.57
CA GLY A 256 7.23 -5.55 5.79
C GLY A 256 6.16 -4.48 5.58
N ALA A 257 5.98 -4.02 4.34
CA ALA A 257 4.87 -3.17 3.94
C ALA A 257 4.44 -3.50 2.52
N THR A 258 3.13 -3.43 2.27
CA THR A 258 2.53 -3.55 0.94
C THR A 258 2.01 -2.19 0.50
N LEU A 259 2.32 -1.83 -0.74
CA LEU A 259 1.89 -0.60 -1.39
C LEU A 259 0.91 -0.92 -2.52
N LEU A 260 -0.07 -0.05 -2.72
CA LEU A 260 -0.92 -0.03 -3.89
C LEU A 260 -0.44 1.06 -4.86
N TRP A 261 -0.21 0.69 -6.11
CA TRP A 261 -0.03 1.62 -7.20
C TRP A 261 -1.39 1.96 -7.83
N ARG A 262 -1.68 3.27 -7.89
CA ARG A 262 -2.82 3.81 -8.63
C ARG A 262 -2.30 4.70 -9.74
N THR A 263 -2.71 4.43 -10.97
CA THR A 263 -2.44 5.30 -12.11
C THR A 263 -3.19 6.62 -11.96
N ALA A 264 -2.71 7.69 -12.58
CA ALA A 264 -3.44 8.97 -12.58
C ALA A 264 -4.87 8.83 -13.16
N GLU A 265 -5.04 7.99 -14.18
CA GLU A 265 -6.33 7.68 -14.80
C GLU A 265 -7.22 6.83 -13.88
N GLY A 266 -6.66 5.83 -13.19
CA GLY A 266 -7.40 5.04 -12.20
C GLY A 266 -7.92 5.91 -11.06
N LEU A 267 -7.10 6.83 -10.56
CA LEU A 267 -7.49 7.76 -9.49
C LEU A 267 -8.61 8.72 -9.90
N SER A 268 -8.71 9.10 -11.18
CA SER A 268 -9.78 9.99 -11.63
C SER A 268 -11.15 9.31 -11.66
N ARG A 269 -11.18 7.97 -11.67
CA ARG A 269 -12.40 7.14 -11.59
C ARG A 269 -12.74 6.68 -10.18
N THR A 270 -11.82 6.84 -9.24
CA THR A 270 -12.01 6.45 -7.84
C THR A 270 -12.97 7.44 -7.14
N PRO A 271 -13.79 6.97 -6.17
CA PRO A 271 -14.57 7.88 -5.32
C PRO A 271 -13.71 8.97 -4.69
N THR A 272 -14.25 10.19 -4.60
CA THR A 272 -13.55 11.26 -3.89
C THR A 272 -13.79 11.17 -2.38
N VAL A 273 -12.95 11.81 -1.57
CA VAL A 273 -13.22 11.95 -0.12
C VAL A 273 -14.56 12.62 0.15
N LYS A 274 -14.98 13.57 -0.70
CA LYS A 274 -16.31 14.20 -0.62
C LYS A 274 -17.44 13.20 -0.89
N HIS A 275 -17.23 12.28 -1.83
CA HIS A 275 -18.19 11.20 -2.10
C HIS A 275 -18.34 10.26 -0.90
N LEU A 276 -17.22 9.82 -0.31
CA LEU A 276 -17.26 8.98 0.89
C LEU A 276 -17.97 9.67 2.06
N GLU A 277 -17.76 10.97 2.22
CA GLU A 277 -18.45 11.77 3.23
C GLU A 277 -19.95 11.92 2.94
N ALA A 278 -20.36 12.04 1.67
CA ALA A 278 -21.76 12.05 1.28
C ALA A 278 -22.45 10.71 1.59
N LEU A 279 -21.81 9.58 1.26
CA LEU A 279 -22.32 8.24 1.60
C LEU A 279 -22.46 8.05 3.12
N ARG A 280 -21.53 8.60 3.92
CA ARG A 280 -21.66 8.61 5.38
C ARG A 280 -22.88 9.40 5.83
N GLN A 281 -23.09 10.58 5.27
CA GLN A 281 -24.23 11.45 5.62
C GLN A 281 -25.56 10.80 5.24
N GLU A 282 -25.64 10.14 4.09
CA GLU A 282 -26.81 9.37 3.66
C GLU A 282 -27.12 8.23 4.62
N LEU A 283 -26.12 7.44 5.02
CA LEU A 283 -26.30 6.35 5.99
C LEU A 283 -26.81 6.89 7.33
N ASN A 284 -26.24 7.99 7.83
CA ASN A 284 -26.71 8.63 9.06
C ASN A 284 -28.11 9.25 8.93
N ALA A 285 -28.47 9.77 7.75
CA ALA A 285 -29.79 10.31 7.46
C ALA A 285 -30.88 9.22 7.46
N GLY A 286 -30.50 7.97 7.19
CA GLY A 286 -31.34 6.79 7.40
C GLY A 286 -31.69 6.51 8.87
N ARG A 287 -31.11 7.27 9.82
CA ARG A 287 -31.35 7.18 11.28
C ARG A 287 -31.36 5.73 11.78
N PRO A 288 -30.26 4.96 11.58
CA PRO A 288 -30.20 3.58 12.06
C PRO A 288 -30.42 3.53 13.57
N GLN A 289 -31.23 2.60 14.05
CA GLN A 289 -31.56 2.45 15.47
C GLN A 289 -30.75 1.34 16.12
N CYS A 290 -30.35 1.54 17.37
CA CYS A 290 -29.90 0.46 18.23
C CYS A 290 -31.11 -0.39 18.65
N PRO A 291 -31.17 -1.69 18.32
CA PRO A 291 -32.34 -2.51 18.65
C PRO A 291 -32.60 -2.64 20.15
N VAL A 292 -31.58 -2.39 20.98
CA VAL A 292 -31.66 -2.63 22.42
C VAL A 292 -31.50 -1.35 23.25
N GLY A 293 -30.71 -0.40 22.77
CA GLY A 293 -30.54 0.91 23.42
C GLY A 293 -31.58 1.94 23.00
N PHE A 294 -32.38 1.66 21.96
CA PHE A 294 -33.40 2.55 21.39
C PHE A 294 -32.89 3.96 21.04
N ASN A 295 -31.59 4.10 20.83
CA ASN A 295 -30.93 5.33 20.42
C ASN A 295 -30.56 5.27 18.93
N THR A 296 -30.61 6.43 18.28
CA THR A 296 -30.15 6.58 16.89
C THR A 296 -28.62 6.53 16.84
N LEU A 297 -28.10 5.66 15.99
CA LEU A 297 -26.69 5.48 15.72
C LEU A 297 -26.22 6.42 14.61
N ALA A 298 -24.95 6.80 14.65
CA ALA A 298 -24.34 7.65 13.64
C ALA A 298 -22.85 7.34 13.48
N PHE A 299 -22.40 7.13 12.25
CA PHE A 299 -20.97 7.01 11.97
C PHE A 299 -20.25 8.33 12.25
N PRO A 300 -19.09 8.30 12.93
CA PRO A 300 -18.26 9.48 13.14
C PRO A 300 -17.72 10.01 11.81
N SER A 301 -17.27 11.26 11.78
CA SER A 301 -16.65 11.84 10.58
C SER A 301 -15.41 11.06 10.15
N LEU A 302 -15.07 11.11 8.86
CA LEU A 302 -13.94 10.37 8.29
C LEU A 302 -12.56 10.75 8.87
N ARG A 303 -12.47 11.85 9.63
CA ARG A 303 -11.27 12.17 10.42
C ARG A 303 -11.28 11.31 11.67
N ARG A 304 -10.40 10.30 11.70
CA ARG A 304 -10.24 9.40 12.85
C ARG A 304 -10.06 10.22 14.12
N LYS A 305 -11.01 10.07 15.05
CA LYS A 305 -10.84 10.40 16.45
C LYS A 305 -10.48 9.10 17.16
N GLU A 306 -9.49 9.15 18.06
CA GLU A 306 -9.12 7.99 18.88
C GLU A 306 -10.21 7.66 19.91
N ILE A 307 -11.07 8.63 20.21
CA ILE A 307 -12.19 8.51 21.14
C ILE A 307 -13.42 8.00 20.38
N LEU A 308 -13.98 6.89 20.87
CA LEU A 308 -15.25 6.33 20.40
C LEU A 308 -16.40 7.29 20.70
N ASP A 309 -17.28 7.50 19.73
CA ASP A 309 -18.52 8.25 19.94
C ASP A 309 -19.57 7.33 20.57
N GLU A 310 -20.33 7.82 21.55
CA GLU A 310 -21.42 7.07 22.21
C GLU A 310 -22.45 6.53 21.20
N LYS A 311 -22.68 7.28 20.11
CA LYS A 311 -23.62 6.90 19.06
C LYS A 311 -22.98 6.07 17.94
N GLN A 312 -21.70 5.76 18.03
CA GLN A 312 -21.01 5.00 17.01
C GLN A 312 -21.65 3.61 16.84
N PRO A 313 -21.88 3.15 15.60
CA PRO A 313 -22.35 1.80 15.36
C PRO A 313 -21.29 0.76 15.75
N TRP A 314 -21.76 -0.31 16.37
CA TRP A 314 -21.04 -1.54 16.66
C TRP A 314 -21.72 -2.70 15.94
N ALA A 315 -21.02 -3.78 15.65
CA ALA A 315 -21.63 -4.94 15.01
C ALA A 315 -21.11 -6.27 15.54
N TYR A 316 -21.99 -7.25 15.49
CA TYR A 316 -21.66 -8.66 15.68
C TYR A 316 -21.17 -9.25 14.36
N LEU A 317 -19.86 -9.37 14.18
CA LEU A 317 -19.23 -9.71 12.90
C LEU A 317 -19.33 -11.20 12.51
N ARG A 318 -20.23 -11.97 13.14
CA ARG A 318 -20.64 -13.29 12.65
C ARG A 318 -22.05 -13.31 12.06
N CYS A 319 -22.90 -12.31 12.36
CA CYS A 319 -24.26 -12.23 11.84
C CYS A 319 -24.62 -10.88 11.20
N GLY A 320 -23.79 -9.84 11.36
CA GLY A 320 -23.97 -8.54 10.72
C GLY A 320 -24.93 -7.59 11.41
N HIS A 321 -25.63 -8.02 12.46
CA HIS A 321 -26.51 -7.14 13.22
C HIS A 321 -25.74 -5.98 13.83
N VAL A 322 -26.20 -4.76 13.52
CA VAL A 322 -25.65 -3.50 14.00
C VAL A 322 -26.39 -3.04 15.25
N HIS A 323 -25.63 -2.62 16.25
CA HIS A 323 -26.09 -2.13 17.55
C HIS A 323 -25.32 -0.86 17.95
N GLY A 324 -25.74 -0.18 18.99
CA GLY A 324 -24.87 0.74 19.75
C GLY A 324 -24.01 -0.05 20.75
N TYR A 325 -23.01 0.60 21.35
CA TYR A 325 -22.20 -0.01 22.41
C TYR A 325 -23.08 -0.48 23.57
N HIS A 326 -22.74 -1.62 24.17
CA HIS A 326 -23.33 -2.08 25.42
C HIS A 326 -22.35 -2.93 26.24
N GLY A 327 -22.42 -2.84 27.57
CA GLY A 327 -21.48 -3.54 28.49
C GLY A 327 -21.84 -5.00 28.80
N TRP A 328 -23.13 -5.31 28.95
CA TRP A 328 -23.63 -6.69 29.18
C TRP A 328 -23.25 -7.70 28.07
N GLY A 329 -23.10 -8.97 28.49
CA GLY A 329 -22.82 -10.11 27.61
C GLY A 329 -21.35 -10.58 27.60
N GLY A 330 -20.46 -9.94 28.36
CA GLY A 330 -19.11 -10.44 28.65
C GLY A 330 -19.13 -11.38 29.87
N GLN A 331 -18.41 -12.50 29.83
CA GLN A 331 -18.28 -13.38 31.01
C GLN A 331 -17.54 -12.63 32.15
N GLY A 332 -18.27 -12.29 33.22
CA GLY A 332 -17.78 -12.27 34.61
C GLY A 332 -16.89 -11.12 35.08
N ARG A 333 -17.22 -9.84 34.83
CA ARG A 333 -16.60 -8.70 35.55
C ARG A 333 -17.61 -7.63 35.95
N GLU A 334 -17.34 -7.02 37.11
CA GLU A 334 -18.04 -5.84 37.65
C GLU A 334 -17.80 -4.59 36.76
N PRO A 335 -18.72 -3.61 36.73
CA PRO A 335 -18.74 -2.53 35.74
C PRO A 335 -17.58 -1.52 35.82
N GLU A 336 -16.81 -1.52 36.91
CA GLU A 336 -15.95 -0.39 37.28
C GLU A 336 -14.52 -0.45 36.71
N ASP A 337 -14.12 -1.59 36.12
CA ASP A 337 -12.78 -1.82 35.52
C ASP A 337 -12.80 -2.09 34.00
N GLU A 338 -13.90 -1.79 33.30
CA GLU A 338 -14.05 -2.10 31.86
C GLU A 338 -13.21 -1.17 30.97
N VAL A 339 -11.93 -1.50 30.78
CA VAL A 339 -11.27 -1.22 29.51
C VAL A 339 -12.12 -1.89 28.43
N VAL A 340 -12.61 -1.11 27.46
CA VAL A 340 -13.43 -1.62 26.35
C VAL A 340 -12.61 -2.68 25.59
N GLU A 341 -12.77 -3.95 25.95
CA GLU A 341 -12.10 -5.06 25.28
C GLU A 341 -12.80 -5.33 23.94
N VAL A 342 -12.38 -4.57 22.94
CA VAL A 342 -12.83 -4.66 21.55
C VAL A 342 -12.52 -6.06 21.00
N GLY A 343 -13.50 -6.68 20.35
CA GLY A 343 -13.29 -7.93 19.62
C GLY A 343 -13.48 -9.21 20.42
N ARG A 344 -13.89 -9.13 21.70
CA ARG A 344 -14.37 -10.32 22.43
C ARG A 344 -15.58 -10.93 21.74
N GLU A 345 -15.70 -12.24 21.83
CA GLU A 345 -16.91 -12.94 21.41
C GLU A 345 -18.07 -12.60 22.35
N ARG A 346 -19.15 -12.07 21.78
CA ARG A 346 -20.40 -11.77 22.48
C ARG A 346 -21.56 -12.42 21.77
N GLU A 347 -22.63 -12.70 22.50
CA GLU A 347 -23.87 -13.24 21.95
C GLU A 347 -24.75 -12.11 21.41
N CYS A 348 -25.12 -12.19 20.13
CA CYS A 348 -25.99 -11.21 19.50
C CYS A 348 -27.41 -11.25 20.11
N PRO A 349 -27.95 -10.16 20.69
CA PRO A 349 -29.28 -10.16 21.29
C PRO A 349 -30.43 -10.47 20.32
N MET A 350 -30.21 -10.22 19.02
CA MET A 350 -31.24 -10.41 17.98
C MET A 350 -31.37 -11.87 17.54
N CYS A 351 -30.25 -12.59 17.40
CA CYS A 351 -30.22 -13.91 16.77
C CYS A 351 -29.42 -14.97 17.54
N ARG A 352 -28.90 -14.62 18.72
CA ARG A 352 -28.09 -15.46 19.62
C ARG A 352 -26.80 -16.02 19.00
N THR A 353 -26.41 -15.57 17.81
CA THR A 353 -25.14 -15.93 17.19
C THR A 353 -24.00 -15.30 17.98
N ARG A 354 -23.04 -16.12 18.42
CA ARG A 354 -21.83 -15.66 19.13
C ARG A 354 -20.74 -15.27 18.13
N GLY A 355 -20.13 -14.11 18.31
CA GLY A 355 -19.01 -13.68 17.46
C GLY A 355 -18.38 -12.37 17.92
N PRO A 356 -17.34 -11.89 17.22
CA PRO A 356 -16.64 -10.66 17.56
C PRO A 356 -17.60 -9.47 17.56
N TYR A 357 -17.60 -8.71 18.65
CA TYR A 357 -18.36 -7.47 18.79
C TYR A 357 -17.40 -6.29 18.78
N VAL A 358 -17.49 -5.45 17.74
CA VAL A 358 -16.51 -4.38 17.47
C VAL A 358 -17.18 -3.09 17.00
N PRO A 359 -16.55 -1.92 17.22
CA PRO A 359 -16.98 -0.68 16.62
C PRO A 359 -16.76 -0.71 15.10
N LEU A 360 -17.68 -0.07 14.37
CA LEU A 360 -17.59 0.06 12.92
C LEU A 360 -16.91 1.38 12.53
N TRP A 361 -16.09 1.31 11.47
CA TRP A 361 -15.36 2.46 10.93
C TRP A 361 -15.46 2.48 9.42
N LEU A 362 -15.81 3.61 8.81
CA LEU A 362 -15.76 3.70 7.35
C LEU A 362 -14.31 3.64 6.86
N GLY A 363 -14.09 2.92 5.76
CA GLY A 363 -12.83 2.99 5.02
C GLY A 363 -12.67 4.37 4.40
N CYS A 364 -11.67 5.12 4.83
CA CYS A 364 -11.42 6.50 4.42
C CYS A 364 -10.51 6.60 3.20
N GLU A 365 -9.67 5.59 2.96
CA GLU A 365 -8.73 5.60 1.82
C GLU A 365 -9.44 5.25 0.52
N ALA A 366 -9.89 6.30 -0.16
CA ALA A 366 -10.54 6.25 -1.45
C ALA A 366 -9.80 5.36 -2.46
N GLY A 367 -8.45 5.40 -2.47
CA GLY A 367 -7.66 4.60 -3.41
C GLY A 367 -7.86 3.09 -3.33
N PHE A 368 -8.48 2.58 -2.27
CA PHE A 368 -8.78 1.15 -2.10
C PHE A 368 -10.14 0.73 -2.66
N TYR A 369 -11.00 1.66 -3.04
CA TYR A 369 -12.35 1.38 -3.53
C TYR A 369 -12.37 1.00 -5.01
N LEU A 370 -13.14 -0.04 -5.34
CA LEU A 370 -13.40 -0.47 -6.72
C LEU A 370 -14.63 0.18 -7.34
N ASP A 371 -15.47 0.79 -6.52
CA ASP A 371 -16.70 1.46 -6.91
C ASP A 371 -17.09 2.59 -5.96
N ALA A 372 -18.16 3.28 -6.32
CA ALA A 372 -18.76 4.36 -5.56
C ALA A 372 -20.03 3.91 -4.79
N ALA A 373 -20.22 2.60 -4.58
CA ALA A 373 -21.44 2.04 -4.02
C ALA A 373 -21.54 2.27 -2.50
N PRO A 374 -22.75 2.19 -1.91
CA PRO A 374 -22.94 2.41 -0.47
C PRO A 374 -22.13 1.44 0.42
N PRO A 375 -21.68 1.90 1.61
CA PRO A 375 -20.87 1.12 2.53
C PRO A 375 -21.72 0.12 3.33
N THR A 376 -22.05 -1.00 2.70
CA THR A 376 -22.98 -2.01 3.23
C THR A 376 -22.30 -3.21 3.89
N HIS A 377 -20.98 -3.35 3.76
CA HIS A 377 -20.24 -4.53 4.21
C HIS A 377 -19.07 -4.16 5.12
N ALA A 378 -18.76 -5.02 6.07
CA ALA A 378 -17.64 -4.85 6.99
C ALA A 378 -16.65 -6.02 6.93
N PHE A 379 -15.35 -5.70 7.00
CA PHE A 379 -14.29 -6.68 7.18
C PHE A 379 -14.31 -7.28 8.58
N SER A 380 -14.08 -8.59 8.68
CA SER A 380 -14.00 -9.31 9.95
C SER A 380 -12.57 -9.76 10.24
N PRO A 381 -12.02 -9.51 11.44
CA PRO A 381 -12.71 -9.05 12.64
C PRO A 381 -12.64 -7.52 12.88
N CYS A 382 -12.09 -6.72 11.98
CA CYS A 382 -11.71 -5.34 12.30
C CYS A 382 -12.83 -4.29 12.20
N GLY A 383 -13.98 -4.60 11.62
CA GLY A 383 -15.12 -3.68 11.55
C GLY A 383 -14.96 -2.52 10.55
N HIS A 384 -13.95 -2.54 9.69
CA HIS A 384 -13.84 -1.54 8.61
C HIS A 384 -14.93 -1.77 7.56
N VAL A 385 -15.70 -0.72 7.26
CA VAL A 385 -16.89 -0.74 6.42
C VAL A 385 -16.58 -0.12 5.05
N CYS A 386 -16.99 -0.80 3.99
CA CYS A 386 -16.88 -0.35 2.61
C CYS A 386 -17.99 -0.99 1.75
N SER A 387 -17.94 -0.82 0.43
CA SER A 387 -18.88 -1.46 -0.49
C SER A 387 -18.64 -2.96 -0.60
N GLU A 388 -19.66 -3.71 -1.03
CA GLU A 388 -19.59 -5.16 -1.22
C GLU A 388 -18.44 -5.58 -2.14
N LYS A 389 -18.34 -4.96 -3.33
CA LYS A 389 -17.31 -5.36 -4.31
C LYS A 389 -15.91 -5.05 -3.81
N THR A 390 -15.74 -3.95 -3.08
CA THR A 390 -14.47 -3.61 -2.43
C THR A 390 -14.12 -4.67 -1.37
N ALA A 391 -15.06 -5.02 -0.48
CA ALA A 391 -14.85 -6.05 0.53
C ALA A 391 -14.52 -7.42 -0.08
N ALA A 392 -15.31 -7.83 -1.07
CA ALA A 392 -15.15 -9.09 -1.78
C ALA A 392 -13.78 -9.20 -2.47
N PHE A 393 -13.33 -8.16 -3.16
CA PHE A 393 -12.02 -8.18 -3.82
C PHE A 393 -10.89 -8.34 -2.82
N TRP A 394 -10.81 -7.45 -1.81
CA TRP A 394 -9.71 -7.45 -0.85
C TRP A 394 -9.67 -8.71 0.01
N SER A 395 -10.82 -9.34 0.26
CA SER A 395 -10.88 -10.63 0.95
C SER A 395 -10.25 -11.80 0.19
N GLN A 396 -10.10 -11.68 -1.13
CA GLN A 396 -9.51 -12.70 -1.98
C GLN A 396 -8.02 -12.42 -2.26
N ILE A 397 -7.47 -11.30 -1.81
CA ILE A 397 -6.08 -10.93 -2.06
C ILE A 397 -5.16 -11.61 -1.05
N PRO A 398 -4.29 -12.56 -1.47
CA PRO A 398 -3.36 -13.20 -0.56
C PRO A 398 -2.16 -12.27 -0.35
N LEU A 399 -2.12 -11.49 0.74
CA LEU A 399 -0.97 -10.63 1.03
C LEU A 399 0.19 -11.44 1.60
N PRO A 400 1.45 -11.18 1.19
CA PRO A 400 2.62 -11.85 1.74
C PRO A 400 2.75 -11.60 3.25
N HIS A 401 2.98 -12.66 4.02
CA HIS A 401 3.22 -12.61 5.46
C HIS A 401 4.37 -13.53 5.84
N GLY A 402 5.31 -13.02 6.63
CA GLY A 402 6.50 -13.77 7.01
C GLY A 402 7.30 -14.27 5.80
N THR A 403 7.78 -15.51 5.86
CA THR A 403 8.68 -16.09 4.85
C THR A 403 8.01 -16.98 3.81
N HIS A 404 6.82 -17.51 4.09
CA HIS A 404 6.17 -18.50 3.22
C HIS A 404 4.64 -18.48 3.29
N THR A 405 4.06 -17.58 4.08
CA THR A 405 2.61 -17.54 4.30
C THR A 405 1.97 -16.40 3.54
N PHE A 406 0.71 -16.58 3.17
CA PHE A 406 -0.11 -15.53 2.59
C PHE A 406 -1.47 -15.55 3.26
N HIS A 407 -2.01 -14.37 3.54
CA HIS A 407 -3.34 -14.25 4.10
C HIS A 407 -4.06 -13.04 3.53
N ALA A 408 -5.38 -13.11 3.46
CA ALA A 408 -6.18 -11.93 3.20
C ALA A 408 -6.12 -10.99 4.42
N ALA A 409 -6.10 -9.69 4.17
CA ALA A 409 -6.11 -8.68 5.22
C ALA A 409 -6.98 -7.49 4.80
N CYS A 410 -7.55 -6.81 5.79
CA CYS A 410 -8.24 -5.55 5.55
C CYS A 410 -7.24 -4.52 4.97
N PRO A 411 -7.50 -3.88 3.81
CA PRO A 411 -6.56 -2.92 3.22
C PRO A 411 -6.39 -1.66 4.08
N PHE A 412 -7.38 -1.34 4.91
CA PHE A 412 -7.40 -0.14 5.75
C PHE A 412 -6.53 -0.26 7.00
N CYS A 413 -6.41 -1.44 7.60
CA CYS A 413 -5.64 -1.66 8.84
C CYS A 413 -4.69 -2.86 8.84
N VAL A 414 -4.66 -3.64 7.76
CA VAL A 414 -3.82 -4.85 7.57
C VAL A 414 -4.07 -5.92 8.64
N GLN A 415 -5.19 -5.83 9.37
CA GLN A 415 -5.67 -6.92 10.21
C GLN A 415 -6.00 -8.12 9.32
N GLN A 416 -5.43 -9.29 9.64
CA GLN A 416 -5.74 -10.55 8.97
C GLN A 416 -7.26 -10.80 9.04
N LEU A 417 -7.85 -11.14 7.90
CA LEU A 417 -9.27 -11.44 7.83
C LEU A 417 -9.55 -12.85 8.35
N ALA A 418 -10.70 -13.01 9.00
CA ALA A 418 -11.13 -14.27 9.59
C ALA A 418 -12.52 -14.70 9.10
N GLY A 419 -12.79 -16.00 9.14
CA GLY A 419 -14.02 -16.60 8.62
C GLY A 419 -13.92 -16.98 7.14
N GLU A 420 -14.95 -17.64 6.61
CA GLU A 420 -14.95 -18.17 5.22
C GLU A 420 -14.78 -17.06 4.18
N SER A 421 -15.51 -15.95 4.34
CA SER A 421 -15.46 -14.82 3.41
C SER A 421 -14.51 -13.71 3.83
N GLY A 422 -14.15 -13.59 5.12
CA GLY A 422 -13.35 -12.45 5.63
C GLY A 422 -14.09 -11.11 5.73
N TYR A 423 -15.34 -11.03 5.28
CA TYR A 423 -16.23 -9.88 5.36
C TYR A 423 -17.69 -10.36 5.44
N LEU A 424 -18.61 -9.45 5.78
CA LEU A 424 -20.05 -9.73 5.84
C LEU A 424 -20.90 -8.49 5.56
N ARG A 425 -22.17 -8.70 5.23
CA ARG A 425 -23.17 -7.64 5.09
C ARG A 425 -23.64 -7.13 6.45
N LEU A 426 -23.74 -5.82 6.59
CA LEU A 426 -24.30 -5.18 7.78
C LEU A 426 -25.82 -5.12 7.72
N ILE A 427 -26.46 -5.34 8.87
CA ILE A 427 -27.91 -5.34 9.05
C ILE A 427 -28.24 -4.24 10.07
N PHE A 428 -28.64 -3.08 9.54
CA PHE A 428 -29.11 -1.95 10.34
C PHE A 428 -30.61 -2.12 10.64
N GLN A 429 -31.04 -1.68 11.83
CA GLN A 429 -32.46 -1.52 12.12
C GLN A 429 -32.90 -0.10 11.73
N GLY A 430 -34.07 -0.01 11.08
CA GLY A 430 -34.69 1.28 10.78
C GLY A 430 -35.44 1.85 11.99
N PRO A 431 -36.00 3.07 11.85
CA PRO A 431 -37.02 3.56 12.77
C PRO A 431 -38.16 2.54 12.87
N LEU A 432 -38.67 2.33 14.08
CA LEU A 432 -39.96 1.67 14.27
C LEU A 432 -41.04 2.68 13.82
N ASP A 433 -41.89 2.28 12.88
CA ASP A 433 -43.03 3.08 12.42
C ASP A 433 -44.02 3.40 13.56
#